data_AF-A0A7J7D2G0-F1
#
_entry.id   AF-A0A7J7D2G0-F1
#
_cell.length_a   1.000
_cell.length_b   1.000
_cell.length_c   1.000
_cell.angle_alpha   90.00
_cell.angle_beta   90.00
_cell.angle_gamma   90.00
#
_symmetry.space_group_name_H-M   'P 1'
#
loop_
_entity.id
_entity.type
_entity.pdbx_description
1 polymer ?
#
loop_
_entity_poly.entity_id
_entity_poly.type
_entity_poly.pdbx_seq_one_letter_code
_entity_poly.pdbx_strand_id
1 'polypeptide(L)'
;MEENVLASVHSTVFKESETLEDRCIKIEGYDFNQGVNYPKLLKSMVSTGFQASNLGDAIEVVNQMMLKDQIEKNVSWTPSKVNSRLGREINNESSYLYWAYKNNIPVFCPGLTDGSLGDMLYFHYFHSPGLIIDIVQDIRAMNGEAVHAHPRKTGMIILGGGLPKHHICNANMMRNGADYAVFINTAQEFDGSDSGAHPDEAVSWGKIRASAKNVKVHCDATIAFPLLVAETFASRAKRSVNP
;
A
#
# COMPACT_ATOMS: atom_id res chain seq x y z
N MET A 1 -55.26 23.15 -1.23
CA MET A 1 -54.40 21.94 -1.26
C MET A 1 -52.93 22.33 -1.42
N GLU A 2 -52.60 23.29 -2.28
CA GLU A 2 -51.23 23.82 -2.46
C GLU A 2 -50.63 24.54 -1.22
N GLU A 3 -51.42 25.34 -0.49
CA GLU A 3 -50.95 26.00 0.75
C GLU A 3 -50.44 25.02 1.81
N ASN A 4 -51.06 23.84 1.89
CA ASN A 4 -50.71 22.82 2.88
C ASN A 4 -49.42 22.06 2.47
N VAL A 5 -49.15 21.97 1.17
CA VAL A 5 -47.89 21.43 0.63
C VAL A 5 -46.74 22.41 0.88
N LEU A 6 -46.96 23.71 0.63
CA LEU A 6 -45.94 24.73 0.88
C LEU A 6 -45.58 24.82 2.37
N ALA A 7 -46.58 24.78 3.26
CA ALA A 7 -46.36 24.76 4.70
C ALA A 7 -45.59 23.53 5.17
N SER A 8 -45.89 22.35 4.61
CA SER A 8 -45.19 21.08 4.91
C SER A 8 -43.75 21.07 4.39
N VAL A 9 -43.49 21.62 3.20
CA VAL A 9 -42.14 21.79 2.66
C VAL A 9 -41.36 22.77 3.54
N HIS A 10 -41.99 23.89 3.92
CA HIS A 10 -41.36 24.89 4.78
C HIS A 10 -40.99 24.32 6.15
N SER A 11 -41.88 23.56 6.81
CA SER A 11 -41.58 22.94 8.12
C SER A 11 -40.51 21.85 8.05
N THR A 12 -40.36 21.19 6.89
CA THR A 12 -39.35 20.15 6.69
C THR A 12 -37.98 20.75 6.38
N VAL A 13 -37.93 21.81 5.57
CA VAL A 13 -36.69 22.47 5.16
C VAL A 13 -36.14 23.39 6.26
N PHE A 14 -37.02 24.13 6.96
CA PHE A 14 -36.64 25.10 7.99
C PHE A 14 -36.86 24.58 9.40
N LYS A 15 -36.55 23.30 9.63
CA LYS A 15 -36.56 22.74 10.98
C LYS A 15 -35.43 23.39 11.79
N GLU A 16 -35.75 23.89 12.98
CA GLU A 16 -34.75 24.45 13.89
C GLU A 16 -33.69 23.38 14.22
N SER A 17 -32.42 23.77 14.08
CA SER A 17 -31.28 22.95 14.46
C SER A 17 -30.94 23.17 15.93
N GLU A 18 -30.45 22.13 16.60
CA GLU A 18 -29.87 22.26 17.93
C GLU A 18 -28.49 22.93 17.88
N THR A 19 -28.13 23.66 18.94
CA THR A 19 -26.81 24.29 19.07
C THR A 19 -25.74 23.23 19.38
N LEU A 20 -24.68 23.23 18.57
CA LEU A 20 -23.51 22.35 18.72
C LEU A 20 -22.27 23.07 19.27
N GLU A 21 -22.42 24.29 19.79
CA GLU A 21 -21.36 25.06 20.45
C GLU A 21 -20.67 24.20 21.53
N ASP A 22 -19.34 24.19 21.49
CA ASP A 22 -18.43 23.38 22.33
C ASP A 22 -18.57 21.85 22.22
N ARG A 23 -19.42 21.31 21.33
CA ARG A 23 -19.59 19.86 21.12
C ARG A 23 -18.95 19.33 19.84
N CYS A 24 -18.68 20.19 18.86
CA CYS A 24 -18.10 19.79 17.58
C CYS A 24 -16.99 20.74 17.15
N ILE A 25 -15.94 20.18 16.55
CA ILE A 25 -14.86 20.97 15.93
C ILE A 25 -15.43 21.64 14.68
N LYS A 26 -15.21 22.95 14.55
CA LYS A 26 -15.59 23.69 13.34
C LYS A 26 -14.73 23.21 12.17
N ILE A 27 -15.37 22.85 11.06
CA ILE A 27 -14.68 22.50 9.82
C ILE A 27 -14.08 23.77 9.23
N GLU A 28 -12.75 23.85 9.26
CA GLU A 28 -11.97 24.94 8.67
C GLU A 28 -10.66 24.39 8.11
N GLY A 29 -10.31 24.80 6.89
CA GLY A 29 -9.01 24.51 6.28
C GLY A 29 -7.99 25.59 6.60
N TYR A 30 -6.75 25.38 6.17
CA TYR A 30 -5.68 26.37 6.36
C TYR A 30 -5.91 27.64 5.54
N ASP A 31 -5.81 28.79 6.21
CA ASP A 31 -5.84 30.11 5.56
C ASP A 31 -4.44 30.49 5.04
N PHE A 32 -4.21 30.30 3.75
CA PHE A 32 -2.95 30.66 3.08
C PHE A 32 -2.68 32.18 3.05
N ASN A 33 -3.66 33.04 3.37
CA ASN A 33 -3.39 34.48 3.54
C ASN A 33 -2.49 34.76 4.76
N GLN A 34 -2.33 33.79 5.67
CA GLN A 34 -1.42 33.87 6.83
C GLN A 34 0.03 33.42 6.50
N GLY A 35 0.34 33.21 5.22
CA GLY A 35 1.64 32.69 4.76
C GLY A 35 1.67 31.16 4.70
N VAL A 36 2.86 30.58 4.59
CA VAL A 36 3.06 29.12 4.60
C VAL A 36 3.62 28.70 5.96
N ASN A 37 2.72 28.30 6.87
CA ASN A 37 3.08 27.76 8.18
C ASN A 37 2.72 26.28 8.22
N TYR A 38 3.72 25.42 8.03
CA TYR A 38 3.54 23.98 8.00
C TYR A 38 2.84 23.45 9.26
N PRO A 39 3.28 23.73 10.51
CA PRO A 39 2.56 23.25 11.69
C PRO A 39 1.05 23.57 11.71
N LYS A 40 0.64 24.79 11.32
CA LYS A 40 -0.77 25.18 11.26
C LYS A 40 -1.52 24.54 10.09
N LEU A 41 -0.88 24.41 8.93
CA LEU A 41 -1.45 23.75 7.75
C LEU A 41 -1.77 22.29 8.05
N LEU A 42 -0.83 21.57 8.65
CA LEU A 42 -1.00 20.14 8.99
C LEU A 42 -2.04 19.95 10.09
N LYS A 43 -2.06 20.84 11.08
CA LYS A 43 -3.09 20.84 12.12
C LYS A 43 -4.51 21.04 11.55
N SER A 44 -4.65 21.83 10.48
CA SER A 44 -5.95 22.05 9.81
C SER A 44 -6.44 20.85 8.99
N MET A 45 -5.56 19.89 8.68
CA MET A 45 -5.97 18.67 7.95
C MET A 45 -6.88 17.77 8.80
N VAL A 46 -6.72 17.83 10.13
CA VAL A 46 -7.63 17.17 11.10
C VAL A 46 -9.05 17.77 11.03
N SER A 47 -9.17 19.08 10.76
CA SER A 47 -10.45 19.79 10.64
C SER A 47 -10.95 19.94 9.19
N THR A 48 -10.29 19.32 8.21
CA THR A 48 -10.68 19.40 6.78
C THR A 48 -11.90 18.51 6.47
N GLY A 49 -12.17 17.49 7.31
CA GLY A 49 -13.43 16.74 7.33
C GLY A 49 -13.49 15.49 6.44
N PHE A 50 -14.60 14.75 6.59
CA PHE A 50 -14.93 13.47 5.93
C PHE A 50 -14.14 12.25 6.43
N GLN A 51 -14.16 11.15 5.66
CA GLN A 51 -13.52 9.88 6.03
C GLN A 51 -11.98 9.94 5.99
N ALA A 52 -11.42 10.95 5.33
CA ALA A 52 -9.97 11.16 5.26
C ALA A 52 -9.37 11.58 6.62
N SER A 53 -10.06 12.42 7.40
CA SER A 53 -9.62 12.80 8.75
C SER A 53 -9.64 11.60 9.70
N ASN A 54 -10.71 10.79 9.70
CA ASN A 54 -10.78 9.58 10.53
C ASN A 54 -9.69 8.55 10.17
N LEU A 55 -9.38 8.41 8.88
CA LEU A 55 -8.28 7.55 8.44
C LEU A 55 -6.92 8.11 8.88
N GLY A 56 -6.72 9.43 8.78
CA GLY A 56 -5.52 10.10 9.27
C GLY A 56 -5.32 9.92 10.78
N ASP A 57 -6.38 10.13 11.57
CA ASP A 57 -6.36 9.92 13.02
C ASP A 57 -6.02 8.46 13.38
N ALA A 58 -6.60 7.50 12.67
CA ALA A 58 -6.29 6.09 12.88
C ALA A 58 -4.82 5.77 12.56
N ILE A 59 -4.27 6.31 11.46
CA ILE A 59 -2.86 6.12 11.10
C ILE A 59 -1.95 6.77 12.16
N GLU A 60 -2.29 7.96 12.64
CA GLU A 60 -1.53 8.65 13.68
C GLU A 60 -1.48 7.84 14.98
N VAL A 61 -2.61 7.27 15.41
CA VAL A 61 -2.67 6.38 16.57
C VAL A 61 -1.73 5.18 16.38
N VAL A 62 -1.72 4.56 15.20
CA VAL A 62 -0.81 3.45 14.90
C VAL A 62 0.65 3.90 14.92
N ASN A 63 0.97 5.07 14.35
CA ASN A 63 2.32 5.64 14.37
C ASN A 63 2.81 5.87 15.81
N GLN A 64 1.96 6.37 16.69
CA GLN A 64 2.28 6.52 18.12
C GLN A 64 2.52 5.18 18.81
N MET A 65 1.70 4.16 18.51
CA MET A 65 1.94 2.81 19.03
C MET A 65 3.28 2.25 18.53
N MET A 66 3.62 2.50 17.26
CA MET A 66 4.90 2.09 16.69
C MET A 66 6.08 2.81 17.36
N LEU A 67 6.01 4.12 17.55
CA LEU A 67 7.04 4.88 18.25
C LEU A 67 7.23 4.38 19.69
N LYS A 68 6.12 4.11 20.38
CA LYS A 68 6.14 3.53 21.73
C LYS A 68 6.83 2.15 21.74
N ASP A 69 6.46 1.26 20.83
CA ASP A 69 7.09 -0.06 20.69
C ASP A 69 8.59 0.05 20.33
N GLN A 70 8.98 1.05 19.53
CA GLN A 70 10.38 1.31 19.19
C GLN A 70 11.18 1.70 20.43
N ILE A 71 10.64 2.58 21.27
CA ILE A 71 11.34 3.09 22.47
C ILE A 71 11.32 2.05 23.60
N GLU A 72 10.16 1.51 23.93
CA GLU A 72 9.97 0.66 25.11
C GLU A 72 10.39 -0.80 24.87
N LYS A 73 10.20 -1.30 23.64
CA LYS A 73 10.48 -2.71 23.29
C LYS A 73 11.67 -2.86 22.35
N ASN A 74 12.36 -1.75 22.03
CA ASN A 74 13.50 -1.72 21.11
C ASN A 74 13.17 -2.33 19.73
N VAL A 75 11.93 -2.13 19.26
CA VAL A 75 11.50 -2.64 17.94
C VAL A 75 12.09 -1.77 16.84
N SER A 76 12.91 -2.38 15.98
CA SER A 76 13.34 -1.71 14.75
C SER A 76 12.29 -1.89 13.65
N TRP A 77 11.62 -0.80 13.26
CA TRP A 77 10.60 -0.82 12.21
C TRP A 77 11.23 -0.86 10.83
N THR A 78 10.60 -1.61 9.93
CA THR A 78 10.92 -1.68 8.49
C THR A 78 9.60 -1.60 7.73
N PRO A 79 9.56 -1.22 6.44
CA PRO A 79 8.31 -1.14 5.69
C PRO A 79 7.46 -2.42 5.77
N SER A 80 8.05 -3.61 5.66
CA SER A 80 7.30 -4.85 5.82
C SER A 80 6.71 -5.08 7.21
N LYS A 81 7.42 -4.68 8.28
CA LYS A 81 6.88 -4.72 9.66
C LYS A 81 5.76 -3.71 9.85
N VAL A 82 5.86 -2.52 9.25
CA VAL A 82 4.78 -1.52 9.25
C VAL A 82 3.54 -2.07 8.55
N ASN A 83 3.69 -2.62 7.33
CA ASN A 83 2.58 -3.22 6.58
C ASN A 83 1.92 -4.38 7.34
N SER A 84 2.71 -5.24 7.99
CA SER A 84 2.21 -6.32 8.84
C SER A 84 1.44 -5.79 10.05
N ARG A 85 1.95 -4.74 10.71
CA ARG A 85 1.26 -4.05 11.80
C ARG A 85 -0.08 -3.46 11.35
N LEU A 86 -0.10 -2.75 10.23
CA LEU A 86 -1.33 -2.19 9.66
C LEU A 86 -2.34 -3.28 9.30
N GLY A 87 -1.88 -4.41 8.74
CA GLY A 87 -2.71 -5.58 8.46
C GLY A 87 -3.34 -6.19 9.71
N ARG A 88 -2.61 -6.20 10.83
CA ARG A 88 -3.14 -6.60 12.13
C ARG A 88 -4.18 -5.62 12.67
N GLU A 89 -3.89 -4.32 12.65
CA GLU A 89 -4.75 -3.30 13.26
C GLU A 89 -6.05 -3.09 12.48
N ILE A 90 -6.02 -3.17 11.14
CA ILE A 90 -7.24 -3.00 10.32
C ILE A 90 -8.27 -4.08 10.58
N ASN A 91 -7.83 -5.29 10.96
CA ASN A 91 -8.65 -6.44 11.37
C ASN A 91 -9.92 -6.65 10.51
N ASN A 92 -9.78 -6.54 9.19
CA ASN A 92 -10.89 -6.61 8.25
C ASN A 92 -10.55 -7.55 7.08
N GLU A 93 -11.40 -8.56 6.89
CA GLU A 93 -11.24 -9.59 5.85
C GLU A 93 -11.34 -9.06 4.41
N SER A 94 -11.84 -7.83 4.20
CA SER A 94 -11.80 -7.19 2.88
C SER A 94 -10.42 -6.65 2.50
N SER A 95 -9.48 -6.56 3.45
CA SER A 95 -8.13 -6.02 3.22
C SER A 95 -7.14 -7.12 2.86
N TYR A 96 -6.35 -6.91 1.80
CA TYR A 96 -5.27 -7.86 1.47
C TYR A 96 -4.15 -7.85 2.53
N LEU A 97 -3.91 -6.71 3.21
CA LEU A 97 -2.91 -6.62 4.28
C LEU A 97 -3.30 -7.45 5.50
N TYR A 98 -4.61 -7.55 5.80
CA TYR A 98 -5.11 -8.44 6.84
C TYR A 98 -4.77 -9.90 6.53
N TRP A 99 -5.05 -10.35 5.30
CA TRP A 99 -4.74 -11.72 4.89
C TRP A 99 -3.24 -11.98 4.81
N ALA A 100 -2.45 -11.00 4.38
CA ALA A 100 -0.99 -11.11 4.37
C ALA A 100 -0.44 -11.29 5.80
N TYR A 101 -0.90 -10.47 6.75
CA TYR A 101 -0.56 -10.61 8.17
C TYR A 101 -0.99 -11.99 8.72
N LYS A 102 -2.26 -12.38 8.52
CA LYS A 102 -2.80 -13.66 9.04
C LYS A 102 -2.06 -14.89 8.53
N ASN A 103 -1.55 -14.83 7.30
CA ASN A 103 -0.85 -15.96 6.66
C ASN A 103 0.67 -15.82 6.69
N ASN A 104 1.23 -14.87 7.46
CA ASN A 104 2.66 -14.60 7.54
C ASN A 104 3.33 -14.37 6.17
N ILE A 105 2.65 -13.65 5.27
CA ILE A 105 3.16 -13.26 3.96
C ILE A 105 3.75 -11.84 4.07
N PRO A 106 5.07 -11.65 3.90
CA PRO A 106 5.68 -10.33 4.01
C PRO A 106 5.28 -9.44 2.82
N VAL A 107 5.02 -8.16 3.11
CA VAL A 107 4.69 -7.13 2.10
C VAL A 107 5.76 -6.07 2.12
N PHE A 108 6.72 -6.16 1.20
CA PHE A 108 7.81 -5.19 1.06
C PHE A 108 7.37 -3.96 0.27
N CYS A 109 7.75 -2.78 0.74
CA CYS A 109 7.45 -1.51 0.07
C CYS A 109 8.61 -0.52 0.32
N PRO A 110 9.64 -0.49 -0.54
CA PRO A 110 10.79 0.38 -0.31
C PRO A 110 10.44 1.87 -0.42
N GLY A 111 9.40 2.22 -1.21
CA GLY A 111 8.84 3.56 -1.34
C GLY A 111 7.69 3.83 -0.38
N LEU A 112 7.76 3.36 0.88
CA LEU A 112 6.65 3.46 1.85
C LEU A 112 6.15 4.90 2.08
N THR A 113 7.05 5.88 1.96
CA THR A 113 6.75 7.30 2.19
C THR A 113 6.14 8.00 0.97
N ASP A 114 6.09 7.35 -0.20
CA ASP A 114 5.59 7.95 -1.44
C ASP A 114 4.06 7.76 -1.56
N GLY A 115 3.31 8.42 -0.67
CA GLY A 115 1.85 8.39 -0.64
C GLY A 115 1.28 8.89 0.69
N SER A 116 -0.04 8.70 0.88
CA SER A 116 -0.76 9.23 2.05
C SER A 116 -0.21 8.76 3.40
N LEU A 117 0.36 7.55 3.49
CA LEU A 117 1.04 7.10 4.70
C LEU A 117 2.28 7.96 5.01
N GLY A 118 3.01 8.40 3.97
CA GLY A 118 4.14 9.32 4.10
C GLY A 118 3.72 10.68 4.67
N ASP A 119 2.58 11.21 4.24
CA ASP A 119 2.02 12.45 4.80
C ASP A 119 1.76 12.29 6.31
N MET A 120 1.17 11.17 6.72
CA MET A 120 0.90 10.88 8.13
C MET A 120 2.17 10.67 8.94
N LEU A 121 3.20 10.02 8.38
CA LEU A 121 4.52 9.91 9.01
C LEU A 121 5.19 11.27 9.18
N TYR A 122 5.04 12.17 8.20
CA TYR A 122 5.52 13.53 8.27
C TYR A 122 4.80 14.33 9.36
N PHE A 123 3.46 14.23 9.45
CA PHE A 123 2.70 14.92 10.49
C PHE A 123 3.03 14.36 11.88
N HIS A 124 3.15 13.04 11.99
CA HIS A 124 3.56 12.36 13.22
C HIS A 124 4.88 12.92 13.75
N TYR A 125 5.88 13.14 12.89
CA TYR A 125 7.19 13.65 13.31
C TYR A 125 7.11 14.98 14.06
N PHE A 126 6.24 15.91 13.63
CA PHE A 126 6.10 17.20 14.32
C PHE A 126 5.35 17.10 15.65
N HIS A 127 4.51 16.08 15.83
CA HIS A 127 3.79 15.85 17.08
C HIS A 127 4.58 14.97 18.06
N SER A 128 5.29 13.97 17.55
CA SER A 128 5.99 12.91 18.28
C SER A 128 7.23 12.49 17.48
N PRO A 129 8.34 13.23 17.58
CA PRO A 129 9.53 12.96 16.79
C PRO A 129 10.20 11.64 17.21
N GLY A 130 10.93 11.03 16.28
CA GLY A 130 11.84 9.91 16.56
C GLY A 130 11.45 8.55 15.99
N LEU A 131 10.31 8.43 15.29
CA LEU A 131 9.97 7.19 14.58
C LEU A 131 10.98 6.96 13.43
N ILE A 132 11.62 5.79 13.40
CA ILE A 132 12.62 5.44 12.39
C ILE A 132 12.14 4.18 11.68
N ILE A 133 12.09 4.22 10.35
CA ILE A 133 11.75 3.08 9.51
C ILE A 133 12.98 2.74 8.64
N ASP A 134 13.59 1.59 8.92
CA ASP A 134 14.83 1.14 8.29
C ASP A 134 14.54 0.31 7.02
N ILE A 135 14.94 0.86 5.88
CA ILE A 135 14.84 0.19 4.57
C ILE A 135 15.97 -0.84 4.33
N VAL A 136 17.10 -0.74 5.04
CA VAL A 136 18.25 -1.64 4.89
C VAL A 136 17.93 -3.03 5.44
N GLN A 137 17.28 -3.09 6.60
CA GLN A 137 16.77 -4.35 7.13
C GLN A 137 15.71 -4.97 6.22
N ASP A 138 14.87 -4.16 5.57
CA ASP A 138 13.82 -4.64 4.68
C ASP A 138 14.38 -5.25 3.39
N ILE A 139 15.36 -4.59 2.74
CA ILE A 139 16.02 -5.16 1.55
C ILE A 139 16.79 -6.44 1.89
N ARG A 140 17.41 -6.52 3.09
CA ARG A 140 18.06 -7.75 3.56
C ARG A 140 17.04 -8.89 3.71
N ALA A 141 15.86 -8.60 4.25
CA ALA A 141 14.78 -9.58 4.39
C ALA A 141 14.25 -10.03 3.02
N MET A 142 13.93 -9.10 2.11
CA MET A 142 13.46 -9.40 0.75
C MET A 142 14.48 -10.25 -0.05
N ASN A 143 15.75 -9.87 -0.03
CA ASN A 143 16.81 -10.67 -0.68
C ASN A 143 16.95 -12.04 -0.01
N GLY A 144 16.78 -12.10 1.32
CA GLY A 144 16.78 -13.34 2.09
C GLY A 144 15.69 -14.32 1.65
N GLU A 145 14.47 -13.84 1.34
CA GLU A 145 13.38 -14.69 0.82
C GLU A 145 13.80 -15.42 -0.47
N ALA A 146 14.49 -14.71 -1.38
CA ALA A 146 14.96 -15.29 -2.63
C ALA A 146 16.16 -16.24 -2.42
N VAL A 147 17.18 -15.81 -1.66
CA VAL A 147 18.40 -16.61 -1.41
C VAL A 147 18.08 -17.90 -0.68
N HIS A 148 17.24 -17.84 0.37
CA HIS A 148 16.85 -19.01 1.16
C HIS A 148 15.75 -19.85 0.51
N ALA A 149 15.29 -19.51 -0.70
CA ALA A 149 14.34 -20.34 -1.43
C ALA A 149 14.94 -21.71 -1.78
N HIS A 150 16.26 -21.83 -1.96
CA HIS A 150 16.93 -23.08 -2.31
C HIS A 150 16.66 -24.18 -1.24
N PRO A 151 16.33 -25.43 -1.64
CA PRO A 151 16.34 -26.02 -2.98
C PRO A 151 15.09 -25.77 -3.83
N ARG A 152 14.12 -25.00 -3.35
CA ARG A 152 12.91 -24.66 -4.09
C ARG A 152 13.21 -23.68 -5.23
N LYS A 153 12.32 -23.70 -6.22
CA LYS A 153 12.29 -22.74 -7.33
C LYS A 153 11.59 -21.45 -6.90
N THR A 154 11.93 -20.34 -7.54
CA THR A 154 11.19 -19.08 -7.41
C THR A 154 10.45 -18.75 -8.70
N GLY A 155 9.25 -18.21 -8.57
CA GLY A 155 8.44 -17.72 -9.68
C GLY A 155 8.03 -16.27 -9.42
N MET A 156 8.05 -15.45 -10.45
CA MET A 156 7.62 -14.05 -10.37
C MET A 156 6.35 -13.85 -11.21
N ILE A 157 5.34 -13.22 -10.61
CA ILE A 157 4.18 -12.68 -11.33
C ILE A 157 4.18 -11.19 -11.04
N ILE A 158 4.44 -10.37 -12.05
CA ILE A 158 4.62 -8.92 -11.91
C ILE A 158 3.55 -8.22 -12.74
N LEU A 159 2.72 -7.44 -12.07
CA LEU A 159 1.68 -6.61 -12.68
C LEU A 159 2.19 -5.16 -12.70
N GLY A 160 2.39 -4.59 -13.88
CA GLY A 160 2.99 -3.27 -14.06
C GLY A 160 4.52 -3.28 -14.17
N GLY A 161 5.14 -2.17 -13.76
CA GLY A 161 6.58 -1.92 -13.87
C GLY A 161 7.15 -1.25 -12.61
N GLY A 162 8.12 -0.36 -12.79
CA GLY A 162 8.66 0.51 -11.72
C GLY A 162 9.35 -0.24 -10.59
N LEU A 163 9.28 0.34 -9.39
CA LEU A 163 9.96 -0.16 -8.20
C LEU A 163 9.59 -1.62 -7.85
N PRO A 164 8.31 -2.06 -7.88
CA PRO A 164 7.96 -3.45 -7.61
C PRO A 164 8.62 -4.43 -8.59
N LYS A 165 8.60 -4.12 -9.90
CA LYS A 165 9.27 -4.95 -10.92
C LYS A 165 10.75 -5.09 -10.62
N HIS A 166 11.45 -3.95 -10.48
CA HIS A 166 12.89 -3.96 -10.30
C HIS A 166 13.29 -4.65 -8.98
N HIS A 167 12.59 -4.37 -7.89
CA HIS A 167 12.91 -4.88 -6.56
C HIS A 167 12.78 -6.42 -6.47
N ILE A 168 11.71 -6.99 -7.04
CA ILE A 168 11.49 -8.44 -7.08
C ILE A 168 12.53 -9.14 -7.97
N CYS A 169 12.81 -8.57 -9.15
CA CYS A 169 13.84 -9.10 -10.05
C CYS A 169 15.23 -9.04 -9.41
N ASN A 170 15.58 -7.94 -8.73
CA ASN A 170 16.88 -7.76 -8.10
C ASN A 170 17.10 -8.72 -6.92
N ALA A 171 16.06 -9.04 -6.15
CA ALA A 171 16.14 -10.09 -5.13
C ALA A 171 16.46 -11.46 -5.75
N ASN A 172 15.84 -11.78 -6.88
CA ASN A 172 16.10 -13.05 -7.58
C ASN A 172 17.47 -13.10 -8.26
N MET A 173 18.08 -11.96 -8.58
CA MET A 173 19.48 -11.91 -9.02
C MET A 173 20.43 -12.54 -7.98
N MET A 174 20.15 -12.36 -6.69
CA MET A 174 20.95 -12.90 -5.58
C MET A 174 20.96 -14.43 -5.52
N ARG A 175 20.06 -15.11 -6.23
CA ARG A 175 20.01 -16.57 -6.36
C ARG A 175 20.31 -17.06 -7.78
N ASN A 176 20.99 -16.25 -8.58
CA ASN A 176 21.28 -16.48 -10.00
C ASN A 176 20.00 -16.63 -10.86
N GLY A 177 18.98 -15.85 -10.54
CA GLY A 177 17.78 -15.66 -11.34
C GLY A 177 16.59 -16.51 -10.92
N ALA A 178 15.39 -16.02 -11.24
CA ALA A 178 14.15 -16.76 -11.07
C ALA A 178 13.99 -17.91 -12.07
N ASP A 179 13.23 -18.93 -11.68
CA ASP A 179 12.97 -20.12 -12.52
C ASP A 179 11.75 -19.94 -13.45
N TYR A 180 10.83 -19.04 -13.08
CA TYR A 180 9.64 -18.69 -13.84
C TYR A 180 9.36 -17.19 -13.74
N ALA A 181 8.90 -16.56 -14.82
CA ALA A 181 8.51 -15.15 -14.81
C ALA A 181 7.30 -14.89 -15.70
N VAL A 182 6.31 -14.16 -15.18
CA VAL A 182 5.15 -13.67 -15.92
C VAL A 182 5.06 -12.17 -15.67
N PHE A 183 5.22 -11.37 -16.72
CA PHE A 183 5.04 -9.92 -16.67
C PHE A 183 3.73 -9.56 -17.38
N ILE A 184 2.90 -8.73 -16.75
CA ILE A 184 1.70 -8.15 -17.37
C ILE A 184 1.82 -6.64 -17.22
N ASN A 185 2.14 -5.93 -18.29
CA ASN A 185 2.25 -4.47 -18.27
C ASN A 185 2.02 -3.86 -19.66
N THR A 186 1.90 -2.54 -19.69
CA THR A 186 1.64 -1.77 -20.91
C THR A 186 2.88 -1.04 -21.44
N ALA A 187 4.00 -1.10 -20.69
CA ALA A 187 5.23 -0.38 -21.01
C ALA A 187 5.98 -1.01 -22.20
N GLN A 188 6.64 -0.15 -22.97
CA GLN A 188 7.29 -0.48 -24.23
C GLN A 188 8.80 -0.31 -24.11
N GLU A 189 9.56 -1.10 -24.87
CA GLU A 189 11.02 -1.16 -24.76
C GLU A 189 11.76 0.07 -25.33
N PHE A 190 11.13 0.82 -26.23
CA PHE A 190 11.80 1.84 -27.03
C PHE A 190 12.40 3.01 -26.23
N ASP A 191 11.90 3.24 -25.01
CA ASP A 191 12.38 4.30 -24.12
C ASP A 191 13.54 3.85 -23.21
N GLY A 192 13.96 2.59 -23.30
CA GLY A 192 15.02 2.02 -22.48
C GLY A 192 14.69 1.92 -20.99
N SER A 193 13.42 2.00 -20.61
CA SER A 193 13.00 1.91 -19.21
C SER A 193 13.00 0.47 -18.69
N ASP A 194 13.36 0.28 -17.41
CA ASP A 194 13.20 -1.04 -16.77
C ASP A 194 11.73 -1.50 -16.84
N SER A 195 10.76 -0.59 -16.70
CA SER A 195 9.34 -0.92 -16.84
C SER A 195 9.02 -1.56 -18.19
N GLY A 196 9.58 -1.02 -19.29
CA GLY A 196 9.36 -1.45 -20.66
C GLY A 196 10.17 -2.66 -21.09
N ALA A 197 11.28 -2.96 -20.40
CA ALA A 197 12.20 -4.05 -20.71
C ALA A 197 11.51 -5.40 -20.96
N HIS A 198 11.94 -6.11 -22.00
CA HIS A 198 11.56 -7.51 -22.26
C HIS A 198 12.19 -8.43 -21.19
N PRO A 199 11.57 -9.56 -20.80
CA PRO A 199 12.18 -10.53 -19.89
C PRO A 199 13.60 -10.96 -20.26
N ASP A 200 13.94 -10.98 -21.55
CA ASP A 200 15.30 -11.31 -22.01
C ASP A 200 16.36 -10.31 -21.54
N GLU A 201 16.00 -9.04 -21.34
CA GLU A 201 16.91 -8.08 -20.72
C GLU A 201 17.22 -8.51 -19.28
N ALA A 202 16.21 -8.92 -18.52
CA ALA A 202 16.39 -9.42 -17.15
C ALA A 202 17.20 -10.74 -17.10
N VAL A 203 17.20 -11.53 -18.16
CA VAL A 203 18.11 -12.69 -18.30
C VAL A 203 19.56 -12.24 -18.40
N SER A 204 19.87 -11.17 -19.14
CA SER A 204 21.25 -10.67 -19.30
C SER A 204 21.89 -10.24 -17.97
N TRP A 205 21.08 -9.71 -17.04
CA TRP A 205 21.49 -9.34 -15.68
C TRP A 205 21.51 -10.51 -14.69
N GLY A 206 21.09 -11.71 -15.08
CA GLY A 206 20.92 -12.84 -14.17
C GLY A 206 19.77 -12.69 -13.17
N LYS A 207 18.84 -11.74 -13.41
CA LYS A 207 17.59 -11.59 -12.63
C LYS A 207 16.59 -12.70 -12.97
N ILE A 208 16.65 -13.24 -14.18
CA ILE A 208 15.94 -14.44 -14.65
C ILE A 208 16.98 -15.46 -15.14
N ARG A 209 16.77 -16.76 -14.89
CA ARG A 209 17.67 -17.80 -15.41
C ARG A 209 17.55 -17.93 -16.94
N ALA A 210 18.66 -18.21 -17.61
CA ALA A 210 18.65 -18.49 -19.05
C ALA A 210 17.74 -19.69 -19.43
N SER A 211 17.55 -20.66 -18.53
CA SER A 211 16.66 -21.81 -18.72
C SER A 211 15.22 -21.58 -18.22
N ALA A 212 14.89 -20.37 -17.74
CA ALA A 212 13.59 -20.08 -17.19
C ALA A 212 12.51 -20.05 -18.26
N LYS A 213 11.28 -20.42 -17.88
CA LYS A 213 10.10 -20.09 -18.70
C LYS A 213 9.65 -18.70 -18.32
N ASN A 214 9.76 -17.77 -19.26
CA ASN A 214 9.33 -16.39 -19.06
C ASN A 214 8.31 -15.97 -20.13
N VAL A 215 7.45 -15.00 -19.80
CA VAL A 215 6.48 -14.43 -20.73
C VAL A 215 6.15 -12.99 -20.33
N LYS A 216 5.97 -12.12 -21.33
CA LYS A 216 5.42 -10.77 -21.16
C LYS A 216 4.10 -10.65 -21.93
N VAL A 217 3.05 -10.23 -21.24
CA VAL A 217 1.74 -9.93 -21.81
C VAL A 217 1.59 -8.42 -21.87
N HIS A 218 1.56 -7.87 -23.09
CA HIS A 218 1.30 -6.46 -23.32
C HIS A 218 -0.20 -6.17 -23.20
N CYS A 219 -0.67 -5.97 -21.98
CA CYS A 219 -2.08 -5.75 -21.66
C CYS A 219 -2.23 -5.00 -20.34
N ASP A 220 -3.35 -4.30 -20.18
CA ASP A 220 -3.76 -3.78 -18.88
C ASP A 220 -4.02 -4.95 -17.91
N ALA A 221 -3.45 -4.85 -16.71
CA ALA A 221 -3.59 -5.90 -15.69
C ALA A 221 -5.04 -6.11 -15.27
N THR A 222 -5.90 -5.09 -15.31
CA THR A 222 -7.33 -5.20 -14.99
C THR A 222 -8.09 -6.12 -15.95
N ILE A 223 -7.57 -6.33 -17.17
CA ILE A 223 -8.14 -7.26 -18.16
C ILE A 223 -7.49 -8.64 -18.01
N ALA A 224 -6.15 -8.69 -18.08
CA ALA A 224 -5.44 -9.97 -18.17
C ALA A 224 -5.37 -10.72 -16.84
N PHE A 225 -5.25 -10.02 -15.70
CA PHE A 225 -5.02 -10.67 -14.42
C PHE A 225 -6.24 -11.44 -13.89
N PRO A 226 -7.49 -10.92 -13.97
CA PRO A 226 -8.67 -11.72 -13.60
C PRO A 226 -8.81 -13.02 -14.40
N LEU A 227 -8.52 -12.97 -15.71
CA LEU A 227 -8.54 -14.16 -16.57
C LEU A 227 -7.45 -15.16 -16.18
N LEU A 228 -6.23 -14.67 -15.91
CA LEU A 228 -5.13 -15.50 -15.42
C LEU A 228 -5.52 -16.19 -14.11
N VAL A 229 -6.07 -15.45 -13.15
CA VAL A 229 -6.50 -15.99 -11.85
C VAL A 229 -7.60 -17.04 -12.02
N ALA A 230 -8.59 -16.79 -12.89
CA ALA A 230 -9.68 -17.72 -13.16
C ALA A 230 -9.18 -19.09 -13.65
N GLU A 231 -8.24 -19.08 -14.60
CA GLU A 231 -7.71 -20.30 -15.22
C GLU A 231 -6.60 -20.98 -14.39
N THR A 232 -6.00 -20.28 -13.42
CA THR A 232 -4.87 -20.81 -12.62
C THR A 232 -5.20 -21.00 -11.14
N PHE A 233 -5.20 -19.93 -10.34
CA PHE A 233 -5.35 -20.01 -8.89
C PHE A 233 -6.76 -20.44 -8.48
N ALA A 234 -7.80 -19.87 -9.09
CA ALA A 234 -9.18 -20.15 -8.76
C ALA A 234 -9.61 -21.57 -9.19
N SER A 235 -9.17 -22.03 -10.37
CA SER A 235 -9.45 -23.38 -10.86
C SER A 235 -8.85 -24.45 -9.94
N ARG A 236 -7.64 -24.22 -9.42
CA ARG A 236 -6.99 -25.10 -8.44
C ARG A 236 -7.72 -25.09 -7.10
N ALA A 237 -8.11 -23.92 -6.59
CA ALA A 237 -8.84 -23.82 -5.33
C ALA A 237 -10.16 -24.62 -5.36
N LYS A 238 -10.90 -24.56 -6.48
CA LYS A 238 -12.14 -25.35 -6.66
C LYS A 238 -11.88 -26.86 -6.65
N ARG A 239 -10.80 -27.33 -7.29
CA ARG A 239 -10.41 -28.75 -7.30
C ARG A 239 -9.96 -29.25 -5.93
N SER A 240 -9.33 -28.40 -5.12
CA SER A 240 -8.92 -28.77 -3.76
C SER A 240 -10.10 -28.93 -2.79
N VAL A 241 -11.21 -28.21 -3.03
CA VAL A 241 -12.41 -28.26 -2.18
C VAL A 241 -13.36 -29.40 -2.59
N ASN A 242 -13.35 -29.81 -3.86
CA ASN A 242 -14.08 -30.96 -4.39
C ASN A 242 -13.10 -31.98 -4.99
N PRO A 243 -12.47 -32.84 -4.17
CA PRO A 243 -11.50 -33.84 -4.65
C PRO A 243 -12.14 -34.90 -5.57
#